data_AF-A0A2V6ZAA0-F1
#
_entry.id   AF-A0A2V6ZAA0-F1
#
_cell.length_a   1.000
_cell.length_b   1.000
_cell.length_c   1.000
_cell.angle_alpha   90.00
_cell.angle_beta   90.00
_cell.angle_gamma   90.00
#
_symmetry.space_group_name_H-M   'P 1'
#
loop_
_entity.id
_entity.type
_entity.pdbx_description
1 polymer ?
#
loop_
_entity_poly.entity_id
_entity_poly.type
_entity_poly.pdbx_seq_one_letter_code
_entity_poly.pdbx_strand_id
1 'polypeptide(L)'
;MTAGTASFHVPPDLEAAVSAELDAWRTGNKVRRLWARDATLWTGTDEASWLGWLGVAGDQLARMDALRELAAEVRAVGFTHALVLRMGGSSLCPEVLKMTFGRIAGYPELFVLDSTDPGQIRAIERKIDVASTLFIVSSKSGSTLEPNIFMRYFFDRAKQLVGGDRAGSHFITITDPGSRMQEVATADGFRRILFGVPSIGGRYSALSDFGMAPAAIRSSVTTRMISRCRDGDIPSVW
;
A
#
# COMPACT_ATOMS: atom_id res chain seq x y z
N MET A 1 -16.40 21.71 -3.54
CA MET A 1 -15.85 21.13 -4.78
C MET A 1 -16.92 20.23 -5.35
N THR A 2 -17.58 20.66 -6.41
CA THR A 2 -18.45 19.83 -7.23
C THR A 2 -17.63 18.69 -7.82
N ALA A 3 -18.14 17.44 -7.73
CA ALA A 3 -17.55 16.33 -8.46
C ALA A 3 -17.62 16.67 -9.96
N GLY A 4 -16.47 16.68 -10.64
CA GLY A 4 -16.44 16.93 -12.08
C GLY A 4 -17.22 15.85 -12.81
N THR A 5 -18.06 16.25 -13.78
CA THR A 5 -18.71 15.31 -14.69
C THR A 5 -17.66 14.69 -15.59
N ALA A 6 -17.42 13.38 -15.44
CA ALA A 6 -16.62 12.61 -16.38
C ALA A 6 -17.52 12.16 -17.53
N SER A 7 -17.19 12.57 -18.76
CA SER A 7 -17.80 12.04 -19.98
C SER A 7 -16.90 10.97 -20.58
N PHE A 8 -17.46 9.81 -20.89
CA PHE A 8 -16.74 8.73 -21.56
C PHE A 8 -17.20 8.64 -23.01
N HIS A 9 -16.25 8.51 -23.93
CA HIS A 9 -16.53 8.25 -25.34
C HIS A 9 -16.05 6.84 -25.67
N VAL A 10 -17.00 5.96 -26.02
CA VAL A 10 -16.69 4.59 -26.46
C VAL A 10 -16.51 4.63 -27.98
N PRO A 11 -15.44 4.05 -28.54
CA PRO A 11 -15.30 3.92 -29.98
C PRO A 11 -16.54 3.25 -30.62
N PRO A 12 -17.03 3.70 -31.78
CA PRO A 12 -18.28 3.18 -32.37
C PRO A 12 -18.28 1.66 -32.60
N ASP A 13 -17.12 1.07 -32.86
CA ASP A 13 -16.90 -0.36 -33.03
C ASP A 13 -17.06 -1.17 -31.73
N LEU A 14 -16.95 -0.52 -30.57
CA LEU A 14 -17.11 -1.11 -29.24
C LEU A 14 -18.45 -0.76 -28.56
N GLU A 15 -19.18 0.23 -29.07
CA GLU A 15 -20.38 0.76 -28.41
C GLU A 15 -21.46 -0.30 -28.17
N ALA A 16 -21.71 -1.14 -29.18
CA ALA A 16 -22.67 -2.24 -29.07
C ALA A 16 -22.23 -3.30 -28.03
N ALA A 17 -20.94 -3.65 -28.01
CA ALA A 17 -20.40 -4.64 -27.08
C ALA A 17 -20.41 -4.13 -25.63
N VAL A 18 -20.04 -2.87 -25.40
CA VAL A 18 -20.08 -2.24 -24.08
C VAL A 18 -21.52 -2.14 -23.58
N SER A 19 -22.45 -1.69 -24.43
CA SER A 19 -23.86 -1.57 -24.07
C SER A 19 -24.46 -2.93 -23.70
N ALA A 20 -24.19 -3.97 -24.49
CA ALA A 20 -24.64 -5.33 -24.21
C ALA A 20 -24.10 -5.86 -22.87
N GLU A 21 -22.81 -5.62 -22.54
CA GLU A 21 -22.26 -6.05 -21.26
C GLU A 21 -22.85 -5.26 -20.09
N LEU A 22 -23.05 -3.94 -20.22
CA LEU A 22 -23.69 -3.13 -19.18
C LEU A 22 -25.11 -3.63 -18.87
N ASP A 23 -25.89 -3.97 -19.90
CA ASP A 23 -27.23 -4.53 -19.73
C ASP A 23 -27.20 -5.94 -19.13
N ALA A 24 -26.21 -6.77 -19.49
CA ALA A 24 -26.00 -8.07 -18.85
C ALA A 24 -25.63 -7.94 -17.35
N TRP A 25 -24.87 -6.91 -16.96
CA TRP A 25 -24.54 -6.63 -15.57
C TRP A 25 -25.76 -6.18 -14.77
N ARG A 26 -26.60 -5.33 -15.36
CA ARG A 26 -27.86 -4.84 -14.76
C ARG A 26 -28.85 -5.98 -14.58
N THR A 27 -29.20 -6.68 -15.66
CA THR A 27 -30.20 -7.78 -15.64
C THR A 27 -29.75 -8.94 -14.75
N GLY A 28 -28.46 -9.26 -14.75
CA GLY A 28 -27.88 -10.32 -13.92
C GLY A 28 -27.60 -9.93 -12.47
N ASN A 29 -27.93 -8.70 -12.03
CA ASN A 29 -27.58 -8.15 -10.72
C ASN A 29 -26.10 -8.36 -10.35
N LYS A 30 -25.19 -8.31 -11.33
CA LYS A 30 -23.79 -8.73 -11.16
C LYS A 30 -23.05 -7.85 -10.15
N VAL A 31 -23.37 -6.54 -10.08
CA VAL A 31 -22.82 -5.64 -9.06
C VAL A 31 -23.18 -6.09 -7.64
N ARG A 32 -24.45 -6.40 -7.38
CA ARG A 32 -24.89 -6.88 -6.06
C ARG A 32 -24.24 -8.20 -5.68
N ARG A 33 -24.10 -9.11 -6.65
CA ARG A 33 -23.43 -10.40 -6.48
C ARG A 33 -21.94 -10.21 -6.18
N LEU A 34 -21.28 -9.23 -6.81
CA LEU A 34 -19.89 -8.87 -6.55
C LEU A 34 -19.71 -8.42 -5.11
N TRP A 35 -20.57 -7.51 -4.64
CA TRP A 35 -20.59 -7.05 -3.25
C TRP A 35 -20.95 -8.15 -2.25
N ALA A 36 -21.74 -9.14 -2.66
CA ALA A 36 -22.02 -10.35 -1.90
C ALA A 36 -20.89 -11.40 -1.98
N ARG A 37 -19.78 -11.09 -2.66
CA ARG A 37 -18.62 -11.97 -2.90
C ARG A 37 -18.98 -13.30 -3.56
N ASP A 38 -19.94 -13.29 -4.47
CA ASP A 38 -20.39 -14.47 -5.20
C ASP A 38 -19.32 -14.96 -6.19
N ALA A 39 -18.69 -16.10 -5.88
CA ALA A 39 -17.67 -16.71 -6.72
C ALA A 39 -18.20 -17.14 -8.11
N THR A 40 -19.50 -17.41 -8.23
CA THR A 40 -20.13 -17.83 -9.49
C THR A 40 -20.28 -16.70 -10.52
N LEU A 41 -19.85 -15.48 -10.18
CA LEU A 41 -19.61 -14.43 -11.17
C LEU A 41 -18.46 -14.77 -12.12
N TRP A 42 -17.55 -15.64 -11.69
CA TRP A 42 -16.43 -16.12 -12.48
C TRP A 42 -16.46 -17.65 -12.54
N THR A 43 -15.49 -18.35 -11.95
CA THR A 43 -15.36 -19.80 -12.07
C THR A 43 -16.05 -20.57 -10.95
N GLY A 44 -16.48 -19.89 -9.88
CA GLY A 44 -17.15 -20.53 -8.75
C GLY A 44 -16.19 -21.28 -7.83
N THR A 45 -14.90 -20.96 -7.84
CA THR A 45 -13.88 -21.61 -7.01
C THR A 45 -13.61 -20.77 -5.76
N ASP A 46 -12.50 -20.06 -5.71
CA ASP A 46 -11.96 -19.38 -4.55
C ASP A 46 -12.07 -17.85 -4.65
N GLU A 47 -12.73 -17.31 -5.69
CA GLU A 47 -12.80 -15.86 -5.92
C GLU A 47 -13.37 -15.08 -4.74
N ALA A 48 -14.33 -15.67 -4.01
CA ALA A 48 -14.92 -15.09 -2.80
C ALA A 48 -13.85 -14.77 -1.72
N SER A 49 -12.74 -15.51 -1.71
CA SER A 49 -11.62 -15.33 -0.78
C SER A 49 -10.70 -14.16 -1.13
N TRP A 50 -10.84 -13.55 -2.31
CA TRP A 50 -9.92 -12.52 -2.85
C TRP A 50 -10.56 -11.14 -3.02
N LEU A 51 -11.78 -10.96 -2.50
CA LEU A 51 -12.58 -9.73 -2.62
C LEU A 51 -12.54 -8.84 -1.38
N GLY A 52 -11.49 -8.98 -0.54
CA GLY A 52 -11.32 -8.11 0.65
C GLY A 52 -11.17 -6.64 0.32
N TRP A 53 -10.77 -6.31 -0.92
CA TRP A 53 -10.54 -4.95 -1.38
C TRP A 53 -11.84 -4.14 -1.54
N LEU A 54 -13.01 -4.78 -1.65
CA LEU A 54 -14.30 -4.10 -1.78
C LEU A 54 -14.63 -3.24 -0.55
N GLY A 55 -14.27 -3.68 0.65
CA GLY A 55 -14.55 -2.96 1.91
C GLY A 55 -13.39 -2.11 2.43
N VAL A 56 -12.21 -2.23 1.82
CA VAL A 56 -10.97 -1.78 2.45
C VAL A 56 -10.92 -0.27 2.71
N ALA A 57 -11.56 0.54 1.86
CA ALA A 57 -11.63 1.99 2.06
C ALA A 57 -12.40 2.34 3.34
N GLY A 58 -13.53 1.66 3.60
CA GLY A 58 -14.29 1.80 4.83
C GLY A 58 -13.50 1.31 6.05
N ASP A 59 -12.87 0.14 5.94
CA ASP A 59 -12.05 -0.45 7.00
C ASP A 59 -10.86 0.43 7.39
N GLN A 60 -10.23 1.09 6.41
CA GLN A 60 -9.18 2.04 6.71
C GLN A 60 -9.71 3.32 7.30
N LEU A 61 -10.83 3.86 6.82
CA LEU A 61 -11.43 5.06 7.44
C LEU A 61 -11.70 4.85 8.92
N ALA A 62 -12.19 3.66 9.28
CA ALA A 62 -12.41 3.28 10.68
C ALA A 62 -11.11 3.18 11.50
N ARG A 63 -9.96 2.97 10.85
CA ARG A 63 -8.62 2.84 11.47
C ARG A 63 -7.71 4.04 11.23
N MET A 64 -8.25 5.17 10.79
CA MET A 64 -7.47 6.36 10.45
C MET A 64 -6.62 6.89 11.59
N ASP A 65 -7.09 6.78 12.82
CA ASP A 65 -6.35 7.26 13.97
C ASP A 65 -5.05 6.48 14.17
N ALA A 66 -5.04 5.16 13.94
CA ALA A 66 -3.82 4.37 13.99
C ALA A 66 -2.78 4.82 12.95
N LEU A 67 -3.21 5.20 11.74
CA LEU A 67 -2.30 5.75 10.73
C LEU A 67 -1.79 7.16 11.08
N ARG A 68 -2.63 7.98 11.71
CA ARG A 68 -2.23 9.31 12.21
C ARG A 68 -1.23 9.18 13.34
N GLU A 69 -1.44 8.24 14.25
CA GLU A 69 -0.51 7.92 15.34
C GLU A 69 0.83 7.43 14.79
N LEU A 70 0.82 6.52 13.82
CA LEU A 70 2.05 6.08 13.13
C LEU A 70 2.81 7.26 12.52
N ALA A 71 2.10 8.14 11.80
CA ALA A 71 2.71 9.32 11.19
C ALA A 71 3.27 10.28 12.25
N ALA A 72 2.55 10.50 13.35
CA ALA A 72 2.99 11.35 14.45
C ALA A 72 4.22 10.75 15.15
N GLU A 73 4.25 9.45 15.40
CA GLU A 73 5.39 8.71 15.97
C GLU A 73 6.63 8.89 15.09
N VAL A 74 6.51 8.65 13.78
CA VAL A 74 7.62 8.78 12.83
C VAL A 74 8.13 10.22 12.75
N ARG A 75 7.22 11.21 12.78
CA ARG A 75 7.59 12.63 12.82
C ARG A 75 8.30 13.02 14.12
N ALA A 76 7.88 12.50 15.25
CA ALA A 76 8.49 12.80 16.55
C ALA A 76 9.93 12.27 16.64
N VAL A 77 10.23 11.16 15.98
CA VAL A 77 11.61 10.63 15.87
C VAL A 77 12.49 11.50 14.98
N GLY A 78 11.92 12.19 14.00
CA GLY A 78 12.66 13.11 13.13
C GLY A 78 13.38 12.43 11.95
N PHE A 79 12.84 11.31 11.45
CA PHE A 79 13.36 10.72 10.21
C PHE A 79 13.28 11.71 9.05
N THR A 80 14.37 11.84 8.29
CA THR A 80 14.48 12.74 7.14
C THR A 80 14.02 12.06 5.85
N HIS A 81 14.15 10.73 5.79
CA HIS A 81 13.76 9.92 4.64
C HIS A 81 12.93 8.71 5.08
N ALA A 82 12.09 8.22 4.18
CA ALA A 82 11.42 6.93 4.31
C ALA A 82 11.66 6.14 3.01
N LEU A 83 12.12 4.90 3.12
CA LEU A 83 12.40 4.04 1.97
C LEU A 83 11.53 2.79 2.01
N VAL A 84 10.64 2.65 1.03
CA VAL A 84 9.82 1.46 0.86
C VAL A 84 10.61 0.39 0.11
N LEU A 85 10.84 -0.74 0.78
CA LEU A 85 11.57 -1.91 0.27
C LEU A 85 10.57 -2.97 -0.16
N ARG A 86 10.36 -3.13 -1.46
CA ARG A 86 9.25 -3.93 -1.96
C ARG A 86 9.39 -4.36 -3.41
N MET A 87 8.49 -5.18 -3.92
CA MET A 87 8.33 -5.39 -5.37
C MET A 87 6.83 -5.50 -5.73
N GLY A 88 6.49 -5.26 -7.01
CA GLY A 88 5.16 -5.51 -7.58
C GLY A 88 4.07 -4.50 -7.22
N GLY A 89 2.81 -4.86 -7.49
CA GLY A 89 1.67 -3.95 -7.69
C GLY A 89 1.30 -2.96 -6.56
N SER A 90 1.82 -3.07 -5.34
CA SER A 90 1.63 -2.02 -4.32
C SER A 90 2.76 -0.99 -4.26
N SER A 91 3.80 -1.07 -5.10
CA SER A 91 4.89 -0.07 -5.13
C SER A 91 4.45 1.26 -5.72
N LEU A 92 3.48 1.18 -6.61
CA LEU A 92 3.01 2.30 -7.40
C LEU A 92 2.21 3.31 -6.58
N CYS A 93 1.48 2.90 -5.54
CA CYS A 93 0.67 3.87 -4.77
C CYS A 93 1.55 4.89 -4.03
N PRO A 94 2.55 4.48 -3.22
CA PRO A 94 3.51 5.40 -2.61
C PRO A 94 4.23 6.30 -3.63
N GLU A 95 4.63 5.76 -4.78
CA GLU A 95 5.34 6.50 -5.83
C GLU A 95 4.44 7.53 -6.53
N VAL A 96 3.21 7.15 -6.90
CA VAL A 96 2.21 8.06 -7.48
C VAL A 96 1.90 9.20 -6.52
N LEU A 97 1.75 8.92 -5.22
CA LEU A 97 1.54 9.95 -4.21
C LEU A 97 2.73 10.91 -4.10
N LYS A 98 3.96 10.38 -4.19
CA LYS A 98 5.16 11.20 -4.23
C LYS A 98 5.17 12.12 -5.44
N MET A 99 4.94 11.57 -6.63
CA MET A 99 4.94 12.33 -7.88
C MET A 99 3.84 13.40 -7.92
N THR A 100 2.66 13.08 -7.38
CA THR A 100 1.48 13.97 -7.43
C THR A 100 1.61 15.14 -6.46
N PHE A 101 2.10 14.89 -5.25
CA PHE A 101 2.05 15.87 -4.15
C PHE A 101 3.42 16.43 -3.75
N GLY A 102 4.52 15.98 -4.38
CA GLY A 102 5.88 16.48 -4.13
C GLY A 102 6.34 16.30 -2.67
N ARG A 103 7.44 16.92 -2.27
CA ARG A 103 7.89 16.89 -0.86
C ARG A 103 6.98 17.73 0.02
N ILE A 104 6.61 17.22 1.20
CA ILE A 104 5.76 17.92 2.16
C ILE A 104 6.60 18.29 3.38
N ALA A 105 6.58 19.56 3.76
CA ALA A 105 7.34 20.06 4.91
C ALA A 105 6.90 19.37 6.22
N GLY A 106 7.88 19.00 7.05
CA GLY A 106 7.63 18.33 8.33
C GLY A 106 7.35 16.83 8.24
N TYR A 107 7.50 16.21 7.06
CA TYR A 107 7.42 14.78 6.82
C TYR A 107 8.70 14.27 6.14
N PRO A 108 9.07 12.98 6.33
CA PRO A 108 10.19 12.37 5.62
C PRO A 108 9.96 12.36 4.11
N GLU A 109 11.04 12.52 3.34
CA GLU A 109 10.98 12.31 1.89
C GLU A 109 10.88 10.82 1.58
N LEU A 110 9.82 10.44 0.88
CA LEU A 110 9.52 9.06 0.55
C LEU A 110 10.26 8.62 -0.72
N PHE A 111 10.85 7.43 -0.69
CA PHE A 111 11.44 6.74 -1.83
C PHE A 111 10.90 5.32 -1.91
N VAL A 112 10.95 4.75 -3.11
CA VAL A 112 10.63 3.35 -3.35
C VAL A 112 11.84 2.69 -4.01
N LEU A 113 12.21 1.51 -3.50
CA LEU A 113 13.18 0.62 -4.13
C LEU A 113 12.48 -0.68 -4.50
N ASP A 114 12.37 -0.94 -5.80
CA ASP A 114 11.70 -2.11 -6.37
C ASP A 114 12.53 -2.90 -7.39
N SER A 115 13.82 -2.59 -7.47
CA SER A 115 14.77 -3.27 -8.35
C SER A 115 15.97 -3.80 -7.59
N THR A 116 16.38 -5.01 -7.96
CA THR A 116 17.58 -5.67 -7.45
C THR A 116 18.86 -5.23 -8.17
N ASP A 117 18.74 -4.34 -9.16
CA ASP A 117 19.88 -3.74 -9.83
C ASP A 117 20.78 -2.98 -8.82
N PRO A 118 22.06 -3.38 -8.67
CA PRO A 118 22.97 -2.71 -7.75
C PRO A 118 23.19 -1.22 -8.07
N GLY A 119 23.03 -0.81 -9.34
CA GLY A 119 23.10 0.58 -9.76
C GLY A 119 21.98 1.41 -9.14
N GLN A 120 20.75 0.91 -9.16
CA GLN A 120 19.59 1.54 -8.53
C GLN A 120 19.70 1.56 -7.01
N ILE A 121 20.16 0.48 -6.38
CA ILE A 121 20.39 0.44 -4.92
C ILE A 121 21.40 1.52 -4.52
N ARG A 122 22.54 1.62 -5.22
CA ARG A 122 23.53 2.68 -4.98
C ARG A 122 22.98 4.08 -5.26
N ALA A 123 22.12 4.24 -6.27
CA ALA A 123 21.50 5.52 -6.58
C ALA A 123 20.53 5.97 -5.47
N ILE A 124 19.81 5.05 -4.85
CA ILE A 124 18.99 5.32 -3.66
C ILE A 124 19.86 5.63 -2.45
N GLU A 125 20.91 4.85 -2.19
CA GLU A 125 21.81 5.08 -1.05
C GLU A 125 22.45 6.48 -1.10
N ARG A 126 22.76 7.01 -2.29
CA ARG A 126 23.25 8.39 -2.46
C ARG A 126 22.21 9.48 -2.19
N LYS A 127 20.91 9.15 -2.18
CA LYS A 127 19.81 10.11 -1.98
C LYS A 127 19.31 10.16 -0.55
N ILE A 128 19.65 9.15 0.26
CA ILE A 128 19.15 9.04 1.64
C ILE A 128 20.32 9.09 2.62
N ASP A 129 20.04 9.56 3.83
CA ASP A 129 20.90 9.31 4.98
C ASP A 129 20.35 8.10 5.75
N VAL A 130 21.04 6.97 5.64
CA VAL A 130 20.64 5.70 6.28
C VAL A 130 20.46 5.86 7.80
N ALA A 131 21.28 6.69 8.45
CA ALA A 131 21.18 6.92 9.90
C ALA A 131 19.95 7.74 10.31
N SER A 132 19.27 8.38 9.36
CA SER A 132 18.02 9.12 9.58
C SER A 132 16.90 8.68 8.63
N THR A 133 16.95 7.43 8.15
CA THR A 133 15.93 6.81 7.30
C THR A 133 15.06 5.82 8.06
N LEU A 134 13.75 5.86 7.80
CA LEU A 134 12.80 4.79 8.13
C LEU A 134 12.66 3.83 6.94
N PHE A 135 12.98 2.56 7.13
CA PHE A 135 12.79 1.51 6.14
C PHE A 135 11.43 0.83 6.32
N ILE A 136 10.68 0.71 5.24
CA ILE A 136 9.35 0.11 5.22
C ILE A 136 9.42 -1.17 4.39
N VAL A 137 9.54 -2.31 5.06
CA VAL A 137 9.62 -3.62 4.40
C VAL A 137 8.20 -4.07 4.05
N SER A 138 7.90 -4.22 2.75
CA SER A 138 6.54 -4.51 2.30
C SER A 138 6.51 -5.82 1.53
N SER A 139 6.01 -6.87 2.19
CA SER A 139 5.97 -8.23 1.63
C SER A 139 4.83 -9.02 2.25
N LYS A 140 3.78 -9.29 1.47
CA LYS A 140 2.57 -10.02 1.91
C LYS A 140 2.92 -11.40 2.46
N SER A 141 3.56 -12.24 1.64
CA SER A 141 3.96 -13.59 2.06
C SER A 141 5.11 -13.59 3.06
N GLY A 142 5.82 -12.47 3.21
CA GLY A 142 7.04 -12.35 3.99
C GLY A 142 8.25 -13.08 3.37
N SER A 143 8.05 -13.82 2.27
CA SER A 143 9.05 -14.69 1.65
C SER A 143 9.54 -14.21 0.29
N THR A 144 8.95 -13.15 -0.28
CA THR A 144 9.40 -12.56 -1.54
C THR A 144 10.88 -12.21 -1.46
N LEU A 145 11.66 -12.61 -2.47
CA LEU A 145 13.12 -12.53 -2.44
C LEU A 145 13.59 -11.08 -2.30
N GLU A 146 13.09 -10.20 -3.16
CA GLU A 146 13.56 -8.83 -3.36
C GLU A 146 13.42 -7.95 -2.12
N PRO A 147 12.26 -7.87 -1.45
CA PRO A 147 12.13 -7.12 -0.20
C PRO A 147 13.03 -7.67 0.91
N ASN A 148 13.27 -9.00 0.94
CA ASN A 148 14.11 -9.63 1.96
C ASN A 148 15.60 -9.30 1.75
N ILE A 149 16.12 -9.33 0.52
CA ILE A 149 17.51 -8.92 0.25
C ILE A 149 17.71 -7.42 0.49
N PHE A 150 16.75 -6.58 0.14
CA PHE A 150 16.83 -5.15 0.45
C PHE A 150 16.82 -4.91 1.95
N MET A 151 15.89 -5.55 2.67
CA MET A 151 15.81 -5.45 4.12
C MET A 151 17.13 -5.86 4.75
N ARG A 152 17.70 -7.01 4.35
CA ARG A 152 18.95 -7.47 4.93
C ARG A 152 20.10 -6.49 4.69
N TYR A 153 20.23 -6.00 3.46
CA TYR A 153 21.25 -5.03 3.08
C TYR A 153 21.16 -3.74 3.90
N PHE A 154 19.98 -3.11 3.96
CA PHE A 154 19.80 -1.87 4.70
C PHE A 154 19.83 -2.07 6.21
N PHE A 155 19.42 -3.23 6.71
CA PHE A 155 19.48 -3.55 8.13
C PHE A 155 20.95 -3.66 8.58
N ASP A 156 21.79 -4.35 7.82
CA ASP A 156 23.23 -4.42 8.10
C ASP A 156 23.89 -3.03 7.98
N ARG A 157 23.44 -2.20 7.03
CA ARG A 157 23.92 -0.80 6.91
C ARG A 157 23.50 0.07 8.10
N ALA A 158 22.25 -0.07 8.56
CA ALA A 158 21.74 0.63 9.73
C ALA A 158 22.53 0.22 10.99
N LYS A 159 22.79 -1.07 11.22
CA LYS A 159 23.62 -1.53 12.35
C LYS A 159 25.00 -0.86 12.39
N GLN A 160 25.64 -0.73 11.23
CA GLN A 160 26.96 -0.09 11.13
C GLN A 160 26.93 1.40 11.50
N LEU A 161 25.83 2.09 11.22
CA LEU A 161 25.72 3.54 11.36
C LEU A 161 25.07 3.99 12.67
N VAL A 162 24.05 3.26 13.15
CA VAL A 162 23.30 3.62 14.37
C VAL A 162 23.51 2.63 15.53
N GLY A 163 24.17 1.51 15.29
CA GLY A 163 24.39 0.44 16.27
C GLY A 163 23.34 -0.68 16.20
N GLY A 164 23.75 -1.89 16.60
CA GLY A 164 22.92 -3.10 16.54
C GLY A 164 21.58 -2.95 17.25
N ASP A 165 21.60 -2.48 18.49
CA ASP A 165 20.42 -2.38 19.36
C ASP A 165 19.39 -1.35 18.85
N ARG A 166 19.83 -0.36 18.07
CA ARG A 166 18.95 0.69 17.52
C ARG A 166 18.48 0.39 16.12
N ALA A 167 19.13 -0.51 15.38
CA ALA A 167 18.82 -0.77 13.97
C ALA A 167 17.35 -1.14 13.77
N GLY A 168 16.77 -2.02 14.59
CA GLY A 168 15.35 -2.40 14.52
C GLY A 168 14.39 -1.21 14.58
N SER A 169 14.71 -0.17 15.35
CA SER A 169 13.87 1.02 15.47
C SER A 169 13.80 1.89 14.20
N HIS A 170 14.65 1.60 13.20
CA HIS A 170 14.61 2.21 11.86
C HIS A 170 13.75 1.42 10.87
N PHE A 171 13.13 0.32 11.28
CA PHE A 171 12.38 -0.56 10.38
C PHE A 171 10.94 -0.72 10.85
N ILE A 172 10.02 -0.66 9.89
CA ILE A 172 8.66 -1.18 10.03
C ILE A 172 8.44 -2.24 8.96
N THR A 173 7.54 -3.17 9.23
CA THR A 173 7.12 -4.15 8.23
C THR A 173 5.62 -4.11 8.00
N ILE A 174 5.21 -4.37 6.76
CA ILE A 174 3.82 -4.58 6.35
C ILE A 174 3.75 -5.96 5.71
N THR A 175 3.07 -6.89 6.38
CA THR A 175 3.07 -8.31 6.01
C THR A 175 1.79 -9.00 6.48
N ASP A 176 1.43 -10.16 5.92
CA ASP A 176 0.26 -10.89 6.40
C ASP A 176 0.56 -11.55 7.76
N PRO A 177 -0.47 -11.75 8.62
CA PRO A 177 -0.31 -12.47 9.89
C PRO A 177 0.28 -13.87 9.70
N GLY A 178 1.21 -14.26 10.58
CA GLY A 178 1.90 -15.55 10.55
C GLY A 178 2.98 -15.67 9.47
N SER A 179 3.34 -14.59 8.79
CA SER A 179 4.40 -14.62 7.79
C SER A 179 5.80 -14.75 8.42
N ARG A 180 6.75 -15.28 7.65
CA ARG A 180 8.18 -15.28 8.03
C ARG A 180 8.72 -13.88 8.34
N MET A 181 8.19 -12.85 7.67
CA MET A 181 8.62 -11.47 7.91
C MET A 181 8.13 -10.94 9.26
N GLN A 182 6.99 -11.41 9.76
CA GLN A 182 6.56 -11.11 11.13
C GLN A 182 7.56 -11.67 12.15
N GLU A 183 8.02 -12.91 11.96
CA GLU A 183 9.02 -13.54 12.84
C GLU A 183 10.33 -12.76 12.84
N VAL A 184 10.83 -12.42 11.65
CA VAL A 184 12.05 -11.61 11.47
C VAL A 184 11.89 -10.25 12.15
N ALA A 185 10.81 -9.54 11.88
CA ALA A 185 10.56 -8.21 12.46
C ALA A 185 10.46 -8.26 13.99
N THR A 186 9.89 -9.34 14.55
CA THR A 186 9.83 -9.54 16.00
C THR A 186 11.21 -9.79 16.59
N ALA A 187 11.98 -10.68 15.97
CA ALA A 187 13.33 -11.04 16.42
C ALA A 187 14.31 -9.86 16.33
N ASP A 188 14.23 -9.08 15.26
CA ASP A 188 15.10 -7.93 14.99
C ASP A 188 14.61 -6.62 15.63
N GLY A 189 13.53 -6.66 16.43
CA GLY A 189 13.04 -5.52 17.20
C GLY A 189 12.52 -4.38 16.32
N PHE A 190 11.82 -4.68 15.23
CA PHE A 190 11.26 -3.67 14.34
C PHE A 190 10.26 -2.78 15.09
N ARG A 191 10.29 -1.49 14.78
CA ARG A 191 9.46 -0.46 15.41
C ARG A 191 7.97 -0.80 15.37
N ARG A 192 7.48 -1.29 14.23
CA ARG A 192 6.08 -1.71 14.03
C ARG A 192 5.98 -2.89 13.08
N ILE A 193 4.98 -3.71 13.35
CA ILE A 193 4.47 -4.74 12.44
C ILE A 193 3.03 -4.34 12.11
N LEU A 194 2.77 -4.04 10.84
CA LEU A 194 1.44 -3.72 10.32
C LEU A 194 0.93 -4.93 9.55
N PHE A 195 -0.30 -5.34 9.82
CA PHE A 195 -0.84 -6.54 9.22
C PHE A 195 -1.63 -6.25 7.95
N GLY A 196 -1.27 -7.00 6.90
CA GLY A 196 -2.05 -7.11 5.70
C GLY A 196 -3.39 -7.80 5.92
N VAL A 197 -4.23 -7.72 4.89
CA VAL A 197 -5.48 -8.48 4.82
C VAL A 197 -5.26 -9.62 3.81
N PRO A 198 -5.26 -10.90 4.25
CA PRO A 198 -5.00 -12.05 3.37
C PRO A 198 -5.86 -12.08 2.11
N SER A 199 -7.13 -11.68 2.22
CA SER A 199 -8.09 -11.62 1.12
C SER A 199 -7.91 -10.44 0.16
N ILE A 200 -6.87 -9.62 0.32
CA ILE A 200 -6.51 -8.54 -0.61
C ILE A 200 -5.27 -8.95 -1.39
N GLY A 201 -5.44 -9.12 -2.70
CA GLY A 201 -4.34 -9.36 -3.63
C GLY A 201 -3.44 -8.13 -3.79
N GLY A 202 -2.18 -8.32 -4.15
CA GLY A 202 -1.16 -7.26 -4.19
C GLY A 202 -1.56 -6.03 -5.02
N ARG A 203 -2.13 -6.22 -6.22
CA ARG A 203 -2.57 -5.12 -7.10
C ARG A 203 -3.77 -4.31 -6.57
N TYR A 204 -4.50 -4.84 -5.58
CA TYR A 204 -5.64 -4.19 -4.94
C TYR A 204 -5.32 -3.69 -3.51
N SER A 205 -4.05 -3.73 -3.10
CA SER A 205 -3.61 -3.36 -1.75
C SER A 205 -3.25 -1.88 -1.58
N ALA A 206 -3.48 -1.05 -2.59
CA ALA A 206 -3.18 0.38 -2.53
C ALA A 206 -3.89 1.08 -1.36
N LEU A 207 -5.15 0.71 -1.12
CA LEU A 207 -5.94 1.26 -0.01
C LEU A 207 -5.84 0.43 1.28
N SER A 208 -5.00 -0.61 1.36
CA SER A 208 -4.69 -1.27 2.64
C SER A 208 -3.43 -0.67 3.26
N ASP A 209 -2.92 -1.22 4.37
CA ASP A 209 -1.72 -0.70 5.03
C ASP A 209 -0.50 -0.69 4.10
N PHE A 210 -0.48 -1.58 3.09
CA PHE A 210 0.57 -1.64 2.07
C PHE A 210 0.76 -0.32 1.30
N GLY A 211 -0.31 0.45 1.07
CA GLY A 211 -0.21 1.79 0.48
C GLY A 211 -0.46 2.90 1.49
N MET A 212 -1.36 2.71 2.45
CA MET A 212 -1.83 3.79 3.33
C MET A 212 -0.85 4.11 4.46
N ALA A 213 -0.08 3.14 4.95
CA ALA A 213 0.95 3.42 5.96
C ALA A 213 2.10 4.27 5.38
N PRO A 214 2.71 3.94 4.23
CA PRO A 214 3.66 4.84 3.57
C PRO A 214 3.06 6.21 3.25
N ALA A 215 1.80 6.27 2.82
CA ALA A 215 1.10 7.52 2.51
C ALA A 215 0.95 8.42 3.75
N ALA A 216 0.57 7.84 4.89
CA ALA A 216 0.43 8.55 6.17
C ALA A 216 1.77 9.05 6.70
N ILE A 217 2.82 8.22 6.62
CA ILE A 217 4.19 8.59 6.99
C ILE A 217 4.71 9.79 6.18
N ARG A 218 4.25 9.94 4.94
CA ARG A 218 4.65 11.02 4.03
C ARG A 218 3.77 12.26 4.17
N SER A 219 2.52 12.14 4.62
CA SER A 219 1.55 13.24 4.59
C SER A 219 0.32 13.03 5.46
N SER A 220 -0.34 14.13 5.85
CA SER A 220 -1.69 14.13 6.41
C SER A 220 -2.81 14.00 5.36
N VAL A 221 -2.48 13.95 4.06
CA VAL A 221 -3.46 13.95 2.94
C VAL A 221 -4.24 12.64 2.86
N THR A 222 -3.75 11.58 3.50
CA THR A 222 -4.31 10.22 3.51
C THR A 222 -5.81 10.18 3.85
N THR A 223 -6.27 10.95 4.85
CA THR A 223 -7.70 10.96 5.23
C THR A 223 -8.60 11.42 4.08
N ARG A 224 -8.23 12.51 3.39
CA ARG A 224 -9.06 13.06 2.32
C ARG A 224 -9.11 12.12 1.11
N MET A 225 -8.02 11.42 0.83
CA MET A 225 -7.97 10.46 -0.26
C MET A 225 -8.91 9.27 -0.01
N ILE A 226 -8.83 8.65 1.17
CA ILE A 226 -9.63 7.45 1.46
C ILE A 226 -11.12 7.81 1.57
N SER A 227 -11.46 9.00 2.10
CA SER A 227 -12.86 9.46 2.13
C SER A 227 -13.49 9.51 0.74
N ARG A 228 -12.74 9.95 -0.29
CA ARG A 228 -13.22 10.01 -1.67
C ARG A 228 -13.35 8.64 -2.33
N CYS A 229 -12.49 7.68 -1.97
CA CYS A 229 -12.62 6.31 -2.45
C CYS A 229 -13.90 5.67 -1.92
N ARG A 230 -14.20 5.85 -0.62
CA ARG A 230 -15.44 5.33 -0.03
C ARG A 230 -16.69 5.83 -0.75
N ASP A 231 -16.71 7.11 -1.13
CA ASP A 231 -17.87 7.70 -1.82
C ASP A 231 -18.10 7.09 -3.22
N GLY A 232 -17.07 6.54 -3.86
CA GLY A 232 -17.19 5.76 -5.10
C GLY A 232 -17.56 4.29 -4.89
N ASP A 233 -17.34 3.76 -3.69
CA ASP A 233 -17.59 2.37 -3.30
C ASP A 233 -19.04 2.14 -2.82
N ILE A 234 -19.88 3.17 -2.67
CA ILE A 234 -21.20 3.01 -2.05
C ILE A 234 -22.16 2.25 -3.01
N PRO A 235 -22.77 1.13 -2.57
CA PRO A 235 -23.73 0.38 -3.39
C PRO A 235 -24.96 1.17 -3.80
N SER A 236 -25.34 2.23 -3.07
CA SER A 236 -26.54 3.04 -3.35
C SER A 236 -26.41 3.95 -4.58
N VAL A 237 -25.25 3.95 -5.25
CA VAL A 237 -24.99 4.72 -6.47
C VAL A 237 -25.13 3.85 -7.73
N TRP A 238 -25.42 2.54 -7.58
CA TRP A 238 -25.56 1.57 -8.67
C TRP A 238 -26.89 0.84 -8.65
#